data_AF-W8Z174-F1
#
_entry.id   AF-W8Z174-F1
#
_cell.length_a   1.000
_cell.length_b   1.000
_cell.length_c   1.000
_cell.angle_alpha   90.00
_cell.angle_beta   90.00
_cell.angle_gamma   90.00
#
_symmetry.space_group_name_H-M   'P 1'
#
loop_
_entity.id
_entity.type
_entity.pdbx_description
1 polymer ?
#
loop_
_entity_poly.entity_id
_entity_poly.type
_entity_poly.pdbx_seq_one_letter_code
_entity_poly.pdbx_strand_id
1 'polypeptide(L)'
;MDKDRRLDGIRGEDRGRKGKTNLGKPRILPRCGHVRPAALFGLVLLSASMLEGCFPSSPLQQPTRTVMSDVAGGSRMADIPVLAPGTLSQTDERGSAGGDWNSEGGAEAGSGAESSGSDASGKLPAHRTAVPSPSAAPGEADAFRDSAPEALAIRSSEAAMQAAPWIATAHTTRINAADPYEAAVLASRMAWPSTENDERPGGVVLVPQGDWIAAVLGAGLIDDAADGPLLYADADGIPEATLRELKRLRPIGMPGNGGVQAILVGALGPQVQRQAEKLGLRVERIAARGAADLARAVDAYEAAQSGEYPADVLVGSADEEARLYTAPAVSRIASSAEPLLLVGRAGIPLETAQALEQRGGKARIHLIAPESILPPDVAEDLAVYGQVTRISGEDHFAQSVAMARYVEMAETGAGGSGAGISRSVSLVSSESPSLAPVAGLLSRADMSAPLLWTEKEVMPEAVLAYVRSRLTESSSASFRHAWLIGELGSLSMRAQGEVDTVIQQAAVPGLGKRAAEVGRGGIAEGFE
;
A
#
# COMPACT_ATOMS: atom_id res chain seq x y z
N MET A 1 -66.38 22.10 -4.74
CA MET A 1 -65.85 23.39 -5.21
C MET A 1 -64.88 23.07 -6.35
N ASP A 2 -64.96 23.54 -7.58
CA ASP A 2 -65.97 24.20 -8.45
C ASP A 2 -65.18 25.02 -9.49
N LYS A 3 -65.65 25.01 -10.75
CA LYS A 3 -65.21 25.78 -11.94
C LYS A 3 -63.87 25.54 -12.65
N ASP A 4 -64.05 25.14 -13.91
CA ASP A 4 -63.22 25.38 -15.09
C ASP A 4 -62.81 26.84 -15.34
N ARG A 5 -61.68 27.02 -16.06
CA ARG A 5 -61.52 27.76 -17.34
C ARG A 5 -60.01 27.89 -17.67
N ARG A 6 -59.50 28.07 -18.89
CA ARG A 6 -59.83 27.77 -20.32
C ARG A 6 -59.02 28.78 -21.15
N LEU A 7 -58.19 28.31 -22.11
CA LEU A 7 -57.71 29.05 -23.31
C LEU A 7 -56.78 30.27 -23.05
N ASP A 8 -55.90 30.76 -23.94
CA ASP A 8 -55.26 30.29 -25.20
C ASP A 8 -53.99 31.17 -25.43
N GLY A 9 -53.06 30.96 -26.37
CA GLY A 9 -52.91 29.93 -27.40
C GLY A 9 -52.30 30.53 -28.69
N ILE A 10 -51.10 30.11 -29.12
CA ILE A 10 -50.40 30.63 -30.33
C ILE A 10 -49.84 29.50 -31.21
N ARG A 11 -50.07 29.57 -32.53
CA ARG A 11 -49.47 28.69 -33.55
C ARG A 11 -49.41 29.38 -34.92
N GLY A 12 -48.33 29.12 -35.67
CA GLY A 12 -48.06 29.58 -37.04
C GLY A 12 -46.54 29.49 -37.24
N GLU A 13 -45.94 28.72 -38.15
CA GLU A 13 -46.34 28.16 -39.46
C GLU A 13 -46.60 29.20 -40.56
N ASP A 14 -45.63 29.32 -41.47
CA ASP A 14 -45.83 29.64 -42.89
C ASP A 14 -44.86 28.81 -43.76
N ARG A 15 -45.10 28.70 -45.07
CA ARG A 15 -44.52 27.64 -45.93
C ARG A 15 -44.00 28.11 -47.30
N GLY A 16 -42.81 27.63 -47.67
CA GLY A 16 -42.45 27.31 -49.06
C GLY A 16 -41.36 28.17 -49.72
N ARG A 17 -40.98 27.93 -51.00
CA ARG A 17 -41.55 26.92 -51.94
C ARG A 17 -40.57 26.58 -53.09
N LYS A 18 -40.40 25.27 -53.38
CA LYS A 18 -39.92 24.64 -54.64
C LYS A 18 -38.51 24.99 -55.19
N GLY A 19 -37.73 23.93 -55.44
CA GLY A 19 -36.70 23.86 -56.49
C GLY A 19 -36.35 22.39 -56.81
N LYS A 20 -36.46 21.96 -58.07
CA LYS A 20 -36.08 20.61 -58.53
C LYS A 20 -35.24 20.72 -59.82
N THR A 21 -34.11 20.03 -59.86
CA THR A 21 -33.44 19.59 -61.10
C THR A 21 -32.67 18.29 -60.84
N ASN A 22 -32.35 17.57 -61.91
CA ASN A 22 -31.77 16.22 -61.90
C ASN A 22 -30.34 16.23 -62.47
N LEU A 23 -29.74 15.02 -62.55
CA LEU A 23 -28.44 14.68 -63.17
C LEU A 23 -27.19 15.10 -62.37
N GLY A 24 -26.14 14.29 -62.28
CA GLY A 24 -25.96 12.92 -62.76
C GLY A 24 -24.61 12.31 -62.31
N LYS A 25 -24.48 10.97 -62.33
CA LYS A 25 -23.19 10.28 -62.10
C LYS A 25 -22.31 10.34 -63.36
N PRO A 26 -20.98 10.29 -63.21
CA PRO A 26 -20.29 9.08 -63.69
C PRO A 26 -19.25 8.51 -62.69
N ARG A 27 -18.86 7.24 -62.92
CA ARG A 27 -17.60 6.63 -62.46
C ARG A 27 -16.66 6.54 -63.66
N ILE A 28 -15.34 6.60 -63.43
CA ILE A 28 -14.30 5.66 -63.94
C ILE A 28 -12.90 6.16 -63.50
N LEU A 29 -11.90 5.27 -63.51
CA LEU A 29 -10.56 5.42 -62.91
C LEU A 29 -9.51 5.96 -63.94
N PRO A 30 -8.19 5.68 -63.85
CA PRO A 30 -7.20 6.69 -63.43
C PRO A 30 -6.11 6.96 -64.49
N ARG A 31 -5.15 7.87 -64.20
CA ARG A 31 -3.88 7.94 -64.95
C ARG A 31 -2.71 8.57 -64.16
N CYS A 32 -1.50 8.16 -64.51
CA CYS A 32 -0.23 8.55 -63.86
C CYS A 32 0.57 9.58 -64.69
N GLY A 33 1.56 10.24 -64.07
CA GLY A 33 2.46 11.25 -64.68
C GLY A 33 2.74 12.41 -63.71
N HIS A 34 3.68 12.38 -62.75
CA HIS A 34 5.12 12.05 -62.76
C HIS A 34 6.03 13.20 -63.27
N VAL A 35 7.26 13.30 -62.73
CA VAL A 35 8.30 14.36 -62.96
C VAL A 35 8.10 15.69 -62.19
N ARG A 36 9.08 16.27 -61.46
CA ARG A 36 10.33 15.81 -60.78
C ARG A 36 10.72 16.83 -59.69
N PRO A 37 11.54 16.48 -58.67
CA PRO A 37 12.01 17.42 -57.64
C PRO A 37 13.30 18.15 -58.03
N ALA A 38 13.63 19.22 -57.29
CA ALA A 38 14.96 19.84 -57.23
C ALA A 38 15.65 19.49 -55.90
N ALA A 39 16.99 19.46 -55.86
CA ALA A 39 17.76 18.97 -54.73
C ALA A 39 19.02 19.83 -54.47
N LEU A 40 19.49 19.88 -53.22
CA LEU A 40 20.84 20.28 -52.79
C LEU A 40 20.94 20.05 -51.25
N PHE A 41 22.07 19.74 -50.63
CA PHE A 41 23.21 18.88 -50.99
C PHE A 41 24.02 18.64 -49.68
N GLY A 42 24.61 17.46 -49.47
CA GLY A 42 25.41 17.20 -48.27
C GLY A 42 25.78 15.73 -48.11
N LEU A 43 27.06 15.41 -48.30
CA LEU A 43 27.55 14.04 -48.37
C LEU A 43 28.96 13.91 -47.79
N VAL A 44 29.17 12.93 -46.92
CA VAL A 44 30.47 12.40 -46.52
C VAL A 44 30.40 10.87 -46.58
N LEU A 45 31.41 10.24 -47.17
CA LEU A 45 31.48 8.80 -47.41
C LEU A 45 32.91 8.30 -47.15
N LEU A 46 33.06 7.27 -46.32
CA LEU A 46 34.23 6.39 -46.20
C LEU A 46 33.82 5.21 -45.31
N SER A 47 34.17 3.94 -45.50
CA SER A 47 34.45 3.12 -46.69
C SER A 47 34.69 1.69 -46.16
N ALA A 48 34.19 0.64 -46.82
CA ALA A 48 34.28 -0.72 -46.28
C ALA A 48 35.62 -1.43 -46.60
N SER A 49 35.95 -2.47 -45.83
CA SER A 49 36.94 -3.50 -46.18
C SER A 49 36.52 -4.85 -45.61
N MET A 50 36.65 -5.90 -46.41
CA MET A 50 36.49 -7.31 -46.03
C MET A 50 37.85 -7.96 -45.79
N LEU A 51 37.88 -9.09 -45.08
CA LEU A 51 38.86 -10.16 -45.31
C LEU A 51 38.32 -11.51 -44.77
N GLU A 52 38.76 -12.61 -45.36
CA GLU A 52 38.21 -13.97 -45.16
C GLU A 52 39.24 -14.97 -44.60
N GLY A 53 38.75 -16.11 -44.09
CA GLY A 53 39.52 -17.34 -43.84
C GLY A 53 39.78 -17.68 -42.35
N CYS A 54 39.83 -18.94 -41.91
CA CYS A 54 39.59 -20.22 -42.62
C CYS A 54 39.18 -21.36 -41.64
N PHE A 55 38.66 -22.46 -42.20
CA PHE A 55 38.33 -23.76 -41.57
C PHE A 55 39.55 -24.47 -40.92
N PRO A 56 39.43 -25.52 -40.03
CA PRO A 56 38.46 -26.64 -40.06
C PRO A 56 37.94 -27.13 -38.66
N SER A 57 37.43 -28.35 -38.43
CA SER A 57 36.28 -29.10 -39.01
C SER A 57 36.13 -30.47 -38.28
N SER A 58 35.00 -30.72 -37.60
CA SER A 58 34.49 -32.09 -37.24
C SER A 58 35.34 -32.92 -36.23
N PRO A 59 34.89 -34.11 -35.74
CA PRO A 59 33.63 -34.83 -35.98
C PRO A 59 32.84 -35.36 -34.74
N LEU A 60 31.58 -35.73 -35.00
CA LEU A 60 30.79 -36.86 -34.46
C LEU A 60 31.02 -37.41 -33.02
N GLN A 61 29.95 -37.44 -32.22
CA GLN A 61 29.47 -38.71 -31.66
C GLN A 61 27.97 -38.70 -31.26
N GLN A 62 27.26 -39.79 -31.59
CA GLN A 62 25.98 -40.21 -31.00
C GLN A 62 26.21 -41.46 -30.15
N PRO A 63 25.22 -41.87 -29.33
CA PRO A 63 24.85 -43.29 -29.35
C PRO A 63 23.34 -43.57 -29.53
N THR A 64 23.06 -44.73 -30.14
CA THR A 64 21.76 -45.43 -30.27
C THR A 64 21.20 -45.84 -28.89
N ARG A 65 19.89 -45.81 -28.60
CA ARG A 65 18.71 -46.51 -29.20
C ARG A 65 18.72 -48.04 -29.04
N THR A 66 17.76 -48.59 -28.27
CA THR A 66 17.14 -49.96 -28.30
C THR A 66 16.16 -50.00 -27.10
N VAL A 67 14.81 -50.03 -27.25
CA VAL A 67 13.91 -51.17 -27.62
C VAL A 67 13.91 -52.26 -26.52
N MET A 68 12.80 -52.75 -25.95
CA MET A 68 11.34 -52.76 -26.28
C MET A 68 10.52 -52.47 -24.96
N SER A 69 9.22 -52.71 -24.71
CA SER A 69 8.04 -53.33 -25.38
C SER A 69 6.73 -52.95 -24.65
N ASP A 70 5.58 -52.94 -25.34
CA ASP A 70 4.23 -52.82 -24.75
C ASP A 70 3.77 -54.06 -23.95
N VAL A 71 2.92 -53.85 -22.94
CA VAL A 71 1.91 -54.82 -22.45
C VAL A 71 0.63 -54.08 -22.08
N ALA A 72 -0.53 -54.61 -22.46
CA ALA A 72 -1.83 -53.95 -22.26
C ALA A 72 -2.72 -54.68 -21.22
N GLY A 73 -3.40 -53.89 -20.38
CA GLY A 73 -4.76 -54.16 -19.90
C GLY A 73 -4.96 -55.05 -18.65
N GLY A 74 -5.80 -54.57 -17.72
CA GLY A 74 -6.89 -55.42 -17.21
C GLY A 74 -7.13 -55.52 -15.70
N SER A 75 -8.08 -54.70 -15.21
CA SER A 75 -9.17 -55.10 -14.28
C SER A 75 -8.96 -55.22 -12.75
N ARG A 76 -9.98 -54.64 -12.06
CA ARG A 76 -10.46 -54.82 -10.66
C ARG A 76 -9.63 -54.13 -9.56
N MET A 77 -10.17 -53.29 -8.65
CA MET A 77 -11.51 -53.05 -8.06
C MET A 77 -11.77 -53.81 -6.74
N ALA A 78 -11.55 -53.11 -5.62
CA ALA A 78 -12.09 -53.27 -4.25
C ALA A 78 -11.36 -52.25 -3.34
N ASP A 79 -11.84 -51.77 -2.18
CA ASP A 79 -13.20 -51.40 -1.75
C ASP A 79 -13.11 -50.64 -0.39
N ILE A 80 -13.74 -49.44 -0.29
CA ILE A 80 -14.38 -48.90 0.95
C ILE A 80 -13.44 -48.58 2.17
N PRO A 81 -13.79 -47.75 3.19
CA PRO A 81 -14.95 -46.85 3.40
C PRO A 81 -14.59 -45.34 3.55
N VAL A 82 -15.65 -44.51 3.54
CA VAL A 82 -15.68 -43.17 4.17
C VAL A 82 -16.25 -43.29 5.59
N LEU A 83 -15.73 -42.54 6.58
CA LEU A 83 -16.46 -42.21 7.81
C LEU A 83 -15.84 -41.01 8.56
N ALA A 84 -16.67 -40.28 9.30
CA ALA A 84 -16.32 -39.16 10.19
C ALA A 84 -17.31 -39.17 11.39
N PRO A 85 -17.35 -38.15 12.27
CA PRO A 85 -16.38 -37.84 13.31
C PRO A 85 -16.96 -38.06 14.74
N GLY A 86 -16.14 -38.01 15.81
CA GLY A 86 -16.66 -38.14 17.18
C GLY A 86 -15.70 -37.87 18.36
N THR A 87 -15.80 -36.66 18.93
CA THR A 87 -15.98 -36.32 20.37
C THR A 87 -15.27 -37.07 21.54
N LEU A 88 -14.94 -36.29 22.60
CA LEU A 88 -14.61 -36.68 24.00
C LEU A 88 -13.19 -37.25 24.25
N SER A 89 -12.53 -37.09 25.41
CA SER A 89 -12.84 -36.38 26.69
C SER A 89 -11.56 -35.88 27.39
N GLN A 90 -11.70 -35.07 28.46
CA GLN A 90 -10.68 -34.92 29.52
C GLN A 90 -10.63 -36.14 30.46
N THR A 91 -9.46 -36.43 31.05
CA THR A 91 -9.27 -36.68 32.52
C THR A 91 -7.78 -36.67 32.92
N ASP A 92 -7.50 -36.45 34.21
CA ASP A 92 -6.18 -36.40 34.84
C ASP A 92 -5.39 -37.73 34.83
N GLU A 93 -4.08 -37.66 35.11
CA GLU A 93 -3.38 -38.60 36.01
C GLU A 93 -2.38 -37.87 36.93
N ARG A 94 -2.01 -38.52 38.05
CA ARG A 94 -1.07 -38.01 39.07
C ARG A 94 0.02 -39.05 39.39
N GLY A 95 1.24 -38.60 39.66
CA GLY A 95 2.31 -39.41 40.29
C GLY A 95 3.70 -39.03 39.75
N SER A 96 4.71 -38.52 40.46
CA SER A 96 5.17 -38.61 41.86
C SER A 96 6.00 -39.86 42.21
N ALA A 97 7.34 -39.75 42.21
CA ALA A 97 8.26 -40.39 43.18
C ALA A 97 9.74 -39.97 42.98
N GLY A 98 10.46 -39.70 44.07
CA GLY A 98 11.95 -39.64 44.16
C GLY A 98 12.65 -38.41 43.54
N GLY A 99 13.74 -37.84 44.10
CA GLY A 99 14.37 -38.06 45.42
C GLY A 99 15.90 -38.24 45.33
N ASP A 100 16.70 -37.29 45.85
CA ASP A 100 17.67 -37.52 46.94
C ASP A 100 18.68 -36.36 47.19
N TRP A 101 18.78 -35.96 48.47
CA TRP A 101 19.95 -35.51 49.27
C TRP A 101 20.98 -34.44 48.77
N ASN A 102 20.98 -33.29 49.48
CA ASN A 102 22.07 -32.75 50.36
C ASN A 102 23.48 -32.42 49.77
N SER A 103 24.30 -31.48 50.27
CA SER A 103 24.30 -30.54 51.43
C SER A 103 25.51 -29.56 51.30
N GLU A 104 25.76 -28.47 52.06
CA GLU A 104 25.07 -27.75 53.16
C GLU A 104 25.67 -26.32 53.34
N GLY A 105 24.93 -25.41 54.01
CA GLY A 105 25.50 -24.31 54.82
C GLY A 105 25.85 -22.97 54.13
N GLY A 106 25.52 -21.79 54.67
CA GLY A 106 24.70 -21.49 55.87
C GLY A 106 24.66 -19.98 56.20
N ALA A 107 23.77 -19.59 57.14
CA ALA A 107 23.77 -18.44 58.08
C ALA A 107 24.32 -17.04 57.67
N GLU A 108 23.76 -15.88 58.11
CA GLU A 108 22.80 -15.64 59.19
C GLU A 108 21.95 -14.35 59.00
N ALA A 109 21.03 -14.11 59.93
CA ALA A 109 19.94 -13.14 59.92
C ALA A 109 20.31 -11.64 60.03
N GLY A 110 19.34 -10.76 59.69
CA GLY A 110 19.36 -9.33 60.01
C GLY A 110 18.04 -8.63 59.64
N SER A 111 17.21 -8.28 60.63
CA SER A 111 15.88 -7.67 60.43
C SER A 111 15.81 -6.22 60.93
N GLY A 112 14.95 -5.39 60.31
CA GLY A 112 14.61 -4.06 60.81
C GLY A 112 13.90 -3.18 59.77
N ALA A 113 12.87 -2.45 60.19
CA ALA A 113 12.12 -1.49 59.39
C ALA A 113 11.63 -0.32 60.29
N GLU A 114 11.17 0.78 59.67
CA GLU A 114 10.50 1.93 60.33
C GLU A 114 11.38 2.77 61.31
N SER A 115 11.07 4.02 61.67
CA SER A 115 10.35 5.11 60.96
C SER A 115 10.72 6.49 61.59
N SER A 116 10.11 7.57 61.08
CA SER A 116 10.12 9.00 61.49
C SER A 116 10.45 9.42 62.94
N GLY A 117 11.09 10.59 63.11
CA GLY A 117 11.07 11.39 64.36
C GLY A 117 11.91 12.68 64.28
N SER A 118 11.50 13.76 64.98
CA SER A 118 12.19 15.07 65.04
C SER A 118 12.61 15.46 66.47
N ASP A 119 13.50 16.46 66.60
CA ASP A 119 13.52 17.57 67.60
C ASP A 119 14.96 18.09 67.91
N ALA A 120 15.23 19.33 68.35
CA ALA A 120 14.45 20.59 68.34
C ALA A 120 15.32 21.85 68.67
N SER A 121 14.79 23.03 68.31
CA SER A 121 14.89 24.36 68.97
C SER A 121 16.21 25.12 69.21
N GLY A 122 16.20 26.40 68.78
CA GLY A 122 17.03 27.52 69.26
C GLY A 122 16.18 28.81 69.37
N LYS A 123 16.58 29.82 70.19
CA LYS A 123 15.66 30.91 70.64
C LYS A 123 15.85 32.30 70.02
N LEU A 124 14.70 32.95 69.79
CA LEU A 124 14.28 34.37 69.97
C LEU A 124 15.30 35.39 70.59
N PRO A 125 15.19 36.72 70.29
CA PRO A 125 13.93 37.48 70.24
C PRO A 125 13.77 38.53 69.12
N ALA A 126 12.65 39.27 69.16
CA ALA A 126 12.23 40.26 68.17
C ALA A 126 12.35 41.72 68.66
N HIS A 127 12.39 42.68 67.71
CA HIS A 127 12.14 44.10 67.97
C HIS A 127 11.30 44.73 66.85
N ARG A 128 10.34 45.58 67.22
CA ARG A 128 9.57 46.41 66.28
C ARG A 128 10.33 47.70 65.94
N THR A 129 10.38 48.03 64.66
CA THR A 129 10.25 49.42 64.17
C THR A 129 9.25 49.43 63.01
N ALA A 130 8.69 50.59 62.68
CA ALA A 130 7.65 50.76 61.67
C ALA A 130 7.96 52.00 60.79
N VAL A 131 7.01 52.39 59.94
CA VAL A 131 7.02 53.59 59.05
C VAL A 131 7.77 53.38 57.72
N PRO A 132 7.18 53.70 56.54
CA PRO A 132 5.75 53.71 56.17
C PRO A 132 5.45 52.98 54.84
N SER A 133 4.17 52.73 54.54
CA SER A 133 3.75 52.33 53.19
C SER A 133 3.62 53.55 52.27
N PRO A 134 4.23 53.56 51.06
CA PRO A 134 3.76 54.41 49.98
C PRO A 134 2.48 53.80 49.38
N SER A 135 1.39 54.58 49.34
CA SER A 135 0.19 54.18 48.61
C SER A 135 0.41 54.40 47.11
N ALA A 136 0.23 53.36 46.31
CA ALA A 136 0.19 53.41 44.85
C ALA A 136 -1.10 52.72 44.36
N ALA A 137 -1.64 53.17 43.24
CA ALA A 137 -3.01 52.87 42.83
C ALA A 137 -3.23 51.40 42.38
N PRO A 138 -4.46 50.85 42.55
CA PRO A 138 -4.83 49.56 41.96
C PRO A 138 -5.05 49.71 40.45
N GLY A 139 -4.10 49.21 39.65
CA GLY A 139 -4.18 49.13 38.19
C GLY A 139 -2.92 48.52 37.59
N GLU A 140 -3.08 47.79 36.48
CA GLU A 140 -2.00 47.30 35.61
C GLU A 140 -0.88 46.48 36.28
N ALA A 141 -1.23 45.31 36.84
CA ALA A 141 -0.26 44.34 37.37
C ALA A 141 -0.53 42.88 36.97
N ASP A 142 -1.29 42.63 35.90
CA ASP A 142 -1.88 41.30 35.60
C ASP A 142 -1.75 40.88 34.11
N ALA A 143 -0.69 41.34 33.42
CA ALA A 143 -0.55 41.20 31.96
C ALA A 143 0.86 40.88 31.43
N PHE A 144 1.79 40.36 32.26
CA PHE A 144 3.13 39.96 31.77
C PHE A 144 3.87 38.92 32.64
N ARG A 145 3.27 37.76 32.95
CA ARG A 145 4.00 36.71 33.71
C ARG A 145 3.85 35.25 33.32
N ASP A 146 2.76 34.82 32.68
CA ASP A 146 2.64 33.47 32.10
C ASP A 146 2.56 33.53 30.58
N SER A 147 3.51 32.88 29.91
CA SER A 147 3.56 32.59 28.46
C SER A 147 4.95 32.09 28.04
N ALA A 148 6.03 32.70 28.54
CA ALA A 148 7.39 32.35 28.15
C ALA A 148 7.82 30.90 28.48
N PRO A 149 7.62 30.35 29.69
CA PRO A 149 7.99 28.96 29.99
C PRO A 149 7.08 27.96 29.29
N GLU A 150 5.77 28.19 29.24
CA GLU A 150 4.81 27.31 28.56
C GLU A 150 5.04 27.27 27.06
N ALA A 151 5.21 28.42 26.40
CA ALA A 151 5.50 28.48 24.97
C ALA A 151 6.92 27.98 24.61
N LEU A 152 7.80 27.75 25.59
CA LEU A 152 9.06 27.02 25.40
C LEU A 152 8.83 25.50 25.56
N ALA A 153 8.06 25.08 26.56
CA ALA A 153 7.68 23.69 26.78
C ALA A 153 6.89 23.12 25.57
N ILE A 154 5.88 23.84 25.09
CA ILE A 154 5.09 23.47 23.90
C ILE A 154 6.01 23.29 22.68
N ARG A 155 6.87 24.26 22.38
CA ARG A 155 7.82 24.16 21.25
C ARG A 155 8.84 23.02 21.41
N SER A 156 9.24 22.68 22.65
CA SER A 156 10.08 21.51 22.90
C SER A 156 9.33 20.19 22.66
N SER A 157 8.02 20.15 22.96
CA SER A 157 7.15 19.01 22.67
C SER A 157 6.90 18.85 21.17
N GLU A 158 6.59 19.94 20.46
CA GLU A 158 6.40 19.93 19.00
C GLU A 158 7.68 19.48 18.27
N ALA A 159 8.85 19.99 18.66
CA ALA A 159 10.12 19.55 18.07
C ALA A 159 10.44 18.08 18.39
N ALA A 160 10.13 17.60 19.59
CA ALA A 160 10.29 16.19 19.95
C ALA A 160 9.33 15.27 19.15
N MET A 161 8.09 15.70 18.90
CA MET A 161 7.14 14.99 18.05
C MET A 161 7.58 14.98 16.59
N GLN A 162 8.05 16.10 16.05
CA GLN A 162 8.59 16.18 14.69
C GLN A 162 9.79 15.26 14.49
N ALA A 163 10.66 15.12 15.50
CA ALA A 163 11.82 14.23 15.47
C ALA A 163 11.53 12.76 15.86
N ALA A 164 10.30 12.42 16.25
CA ALA A 164 9.94 11.05 16.61
C ALA A 164 9.67 10.21 15.34
N PRO A 165 10.33 9.06 15.12
CA PRO A 165 10.12 8.24 13.93
C PRO A 165 8.71 7.60 13.87
N TRP A 166 8.09 7.36 15.04
CA TRP A 166 6.70 6.94 15.14
C TRP A 166 5.94 7.80 16.16
N ILE A 167 4.67 8.09 15.87
CA ILE A 167 3.76 8.83 16.76
C ILE A 167 2.47 8.02 16.91
N ALA A 168 2.15 7.59 18.13
CA ALA A 168 1.00 6.74 18.42
C ALA A 168 -0.08 7.44 19.25
N THR A 169 -1.32 6.97 19.12
CA THR A 169 -2.47 7.31 19.96
C THR A 169 -3.09 6.02 20.52
N ALA A 170 -4.34 6.03 21.01
CA ALA A 170 -5.00 4.82 21.51
C ALA A 170 -5.30 3.79 20.39
N HIS A 171 -5.55 4.27 19.17
CA HIS A 171 -6.00 3.50 18.02
C HIS A 171 -5.23 3.80 16.73
N THR A 172 -4.11 4.54 16.79
CA THR A 172 -3.32 4.87 15.59
C THR A 172 -1.82 4.75 15.82
N THR A 173 -1.08 4.45 14.75
CA THR A 173 0.38 4.54 14.70
C THR A 173 0.80 5.23 13.40
N ARG A 174 1.56 6.31 13.52
CA ARG A 174 2.15 7.02 12.39
C ARG A 174 3.57 6.54 12.12
N ILE A 175 3.90 6.33 10.84
CA ILE A 175 5.27 6.35 10.31
C ILE A 175 5.57 7.80 9.91
N ASN A 176 6.34 8.52 10.73
CA ASN A 176 6.45 9.97 10.71
C ASN A 176 7.64 10.43 9.84
N ALA A 177 7.48 10.39 8.52
CA ALA A 177 8.49 10.84 7.56
C ALA A 177 7.86 11.43 6.29
N ALA A 178 8.49 12.45 5.70
CA ALA A 178 8.15 12.98 4.37
C ALA A 178 8.90 12.26 3.23
N ASP A 179 10.14 11.83 3.48
CA ASP A 179 11.00 11.23 2.47
C ASP A 179 10.62 9.74 2.27
N PRO A 180 10.30 9.30 1.04
CA PRO A 180 10.09 7.88 0.74
C PRO A 180 11.24 6.97 1.16
N TYR A 181 12.50 7.44 1.11
CA TYR A 181 13.65 6.67 1.61
C TYR A 181 13.52 6.39 3.11
N GLU A 182 13.20 7.40 3.91
CA GLU A 182 13.06 7.27 5.37
C GLU A 182 11.78 6.51 5.73
N ALA A 183 10.65 6.81 5.09
CA ALA A 183 9.39 6.10 5.33
C ALA A 183 9.51 4.59 5.08
N ALA A 184 10.19 4.18 4.00
CA ALA A 184 10.47 2.77 3.72
C ALA A 184 11.42 2.14 4.75
N VAL A 185 12.45 2.87 5.19
CA VAL A 185 13.38 2.43 6.26
C VAL A 185 12.67 2.26 7.61
N LEU A 186 11.73 3.15 7.96
CA LEU A 186 10.95 3.04 9.20
C LEU A 186 9.95 1.89 9.14
N ALA A 187 9.22 1.73 8.02
CA ALA A 187 8.37 0.57 7.77
C ALA A 187 9.16 -0.77 7.88
N SER A 188 10.33 -0.82 7.24
CA SER A 188 11.27 -1.95 7.32
C SER A 188 11.66 -2.32 8.77
N ARG A 189 11.91 -1.33 9.64
CA ARG A 189 12.24 -1.55 11.06
C ARG A 189 11.06 -2.01 11.91
N MET A 190 9.86 -1.61 11.50
CA MET A 190 8.63 -1.93 12.20
C MET A 190 8.19 -3.38 11.96
N ALA A 191 8.33 -3.88 10.71
CA ALA A 191 7.99 -5.25 10.35
C ALA A 191 9.13 -6.26 10.60
N TRP A 192 10.39 -5.88 10.39
CA TRP A 192 11.55 -6.74 10.64
C TRP A 192 12.52 -6.09 11.64
N PRO A 193 12.41 -6.36 12.96
CA PRO A 193 13.35 -5.87 13.97
C PRO A 193 14.79 -6.38 13.75
N SER A 194 14.93 -7.58 13.17
CA SER A 194 16.19 -8.21 12.78
C SER A 194 17.28 -8.18 13.86
N THR A 195 16.88 -8.33 15.14
CA THR A 195 17.80 -8.49 16.26
C THR A 195 18.30 -9.94 16.29
N GLU A 196 17.37 -10.89 16.22
CA GLU A 196 17.62 -12.33 16.06
C GLU A 196 17.53 -12.80 14.59
N ASN A 197 17.69 -14.10 14.35
CA ASN A 197 17.81 -14.66 13.00
C ASN A 197 16.48 -14.89 12.26
N ASP A 198 15.43 -15.17 13.02
CA ASP A 198 14.03 -15.35 12.58
C ASP A 198 13.31 -14.02 12.36
N GLU A 199 13.82 -12.91 12.91
CA GLU A 199 13.34 -11.54 12.67
C GLU A 199 13.94 -10.88 11.41
N ARG A 200 14.64 -11.66 10.56
CA ARG A 200 15.31 -11.18 9.33
C ARG A 200 14.46 -11.52 8.11
N PRO A 201 14.29 -10.61 7.14
CA PRO A 201 13.53 -10.90 5.94
C PRO A 201 14.23 -11.94 5.06
N GLY A 202 13.46 -12.63 4.21
CA GLY A 202 13.98 -13.45 3.13
C GLY A 202 14.88 -12.64 2.18
N GLY A 203 14.42 -11.47 1.78
CA GLY A 203 15.05 -10.60 0.79
C GLY A 203 14.77 -9.12 1.04
N VAL A 204 14.93 -8.33 -0.02
CA VAL A 204 14.44 -6.95 -0.12
C VAL A 204 14.02 -6.69 -1.56
N VAL A 205 13.09 -5.76 -1.76
CA VAL A 205 12.81 -5.22 -3.10
C VAL A 205 13.46 -3.84 -3.20
N LEU A 206 14.32 -3.64 -4.20
CA LEU A 206 14.90 -2.33 -4.52
C LEU A 206 14.21 -1.74 -5.74
N VAL A 207 13.71 -0.51 -5.59
CA VAL A 207 13.00 0.25 -6.64
C VAL A 207 13.63 1.63 -6.85
N PRO A 208 13.63 2.19 -8.06
CA PRO A 208 14.13 3.54 -8.32
C PRO A 208 13.19 4.58 -7.73
N GLN A 209 13.73 5.53 -6.97
CA GLN A 209 12.96 6.68 -6.48
C GLN A 209 12.49 7.54 -7.67
N GLY A 210 11.26 8.05 -7.58
CA GLY A 210 10.62 8.85 -8.63
C GLY A 210 9.76 8.02 -9.60
N ASP A 211 10.05 6.72 -9.77
CA ASP A 211 9.21 5.80 -10.56
C ASP A 211 8.15 5.16 -9.66
N TRP A 212 6.95 5.76 -9.61
CA TRP A 212 5.85 5.24 -8.80
C TRP A 212 5.31 3.91 -9.32
N ILE A 213 5.50 3.60 -10.60
CA ILE A 213 5.05 2.34 -11.21
C ILE A 213 5.96 1.21 -10.77
N ALA A 214 7.28 1.38 -10.86
CA ALA A 214 8.23 0.42 -10.29
C ALA A 214 8.06 0.26 -8.77
N ALA A 215 7.73 1.35 -8.05
CA ALA A 215 7.48 1.28 -6.62
C ALA A 215 6.18 0.54 -6.25
N VAL A 216 5.07 0.74 -6.98
CA VAL A 216 3.83 -0.02 -6.74
C VAL A 216 3.98 -1.48 -7.17
N LEU A 217 4.53 -1.76 -8.35
CA LEU A 217 4.75 -3.14 -8.81
C LEU A 217 5.76 -3.89 -7.92
N GLY A 218 6.84 -3.23 -7.51
CA GLY A 218 7.81 -3.79 -6.56
C GLY A 218 7.23 -4.02 -5.16
N ALA A 219 6.22 -3.24 -4.75
CA ALA A 219 5.50 -3.48 -3.51
C ALA A 219 4.63 -4.73 -3.54
N GLY A 220 4.30 -5.31 -4.71
CA GLY A 220 3.66 -6.63 -4.77
C GLY A 220 4.59 -7.75 -4.32
N LEU A 221 5.85 -7.69 -4.75
CA LEU A 221 6.86 -8.73 -4.51
C LEU A 221 7.32 -8.88 -3.05
N ILE A 222 6.78 -8.10 -2.10
CA ILE A 222 7.24 -8.07 -0.70
C ILE A 222 6.77 -9.27 0.14
N ASP A 223 5.76 -10.01 -0.33
CA ASP A 223 5.19 -11.18 0.36
C ASP A 223 5.85 -12.46 -0.17
N ASP A 224 5.19 -13.28 -0.99
CA ASP A 224 5.70 -14.59 -1.45
C ASP A 224 7.08 -14.55 -2.14
N ALA A 225 7.40 -13.47 -2.88
CA ALA A 225 8.60 -13.40 -3.73
C ALA A 225 9.87 -12.91 -3.01
N ALA A 226 9.74 -12.12 -1.94
CA ALA A 226 10.86 -11.56 -1.20
C ALA A 226 10.82 -11.82 0.30
N ASP A 227 9.63 -12.05 0.90
CA ASP A 227 9.35 -11.95 2.33
C ASP A 227 10.18 -10.86 3.02
N GLY A 228 10.01 -9.62 2.57
CA GLY A 228 10.96 -8.56 2.89
C GLY A 228 10.56 -7.17 2.42
N PRO A 229 11.17 -6.12 2.98
CA PRO A 229 10.74 -4.75 2.74
C PRO A 229 11.08 -4.27 1.33
N LEU A 230 10.19 -3.46 0.78
CA LEU A 230 10.54 -2.53 -0.29
C LEU A 230 11.40 -1.39 0.29
N LEU A 231 12.51 -1.09 -0.38
CA LEU A 231 13.39 0.03 -0.09
C LEU A 231 13.75 0.74 -1.42
N TYR A 232 13.96 2.06 -1.35
CA TYR A 232 14.29 2.86 -2.53
C TYR A 232 15.80 2.93 -2.79
N ALA A 233 16.18 3.12 -4.05
CA ALA A 233 17.52 3.49 -4.50
C ALA A 233 17.47 4.60 -5.56
N ASP A 234 18.58 5.34 -5.75
CA ASP A 234 18.73 6.25 -6.88
C ASP A 234 19.03 5.44 -8.15
N ALA A 235 18.81 6.04 -9.33
CA ALA A 235 19.16 5.43 -10.61
C ALA A 235 20.65 5.01 -10.68
N ASP A 236 21.56 5.81 -10.12
CA ASP A 236 23.01 5.56 -10.15
C ASP A 236 23.60 4.98 -8.85
N GLY A 237 22.78 4.62 -7.84
CA GLY A 237 23.31 3.96 -6.65
C GLY A 237 22.35 3.78 -5.48
N ILE A 238 22.80 3.03 -4.47
CA ILE A 238 22.09 2.84 -3.20
C ILE A 238 22.48 4.01 -2.25
N PRO A 239 21.52 4.84 -1.78
CA PRO A 239 21.78 5.91 -0.81
C PRO A 239 22.20 5.37 0.55
N GLU A 240 22.91 6.18 1.35
CA GLU A 240 23.42 5.73 2.65
C GLU A 240 22.30 5.34 3.65
N ALA A 241 21.09 5.90 3.53
CA ALA A 241 19.93 5.47 4.32
C ALA A 241 19.59 3.99 4.07
N THR A 242 19.29 3.66 2.81
CA THR A 242 19.07 2.28 2.34
C THR A 242 20.29 1.38 2.61
N LEU A 243 21.51 1.87 2.37
CA LEU A 243 22.73 1.09 2.55
C LEU A 243 22.98 0.69 4.02
N ARG A 244 22.58 1.51 4.99
CA ARG A 244 22.59 1.13 6.42
C ARG A 244 21.49 0.12 6.74
N GLU A 245 20.32 0.26 6.13
CA GLU A 245 19.19 -0.63 6.38
C GLU A 245 19.43 -2.05 5.85
N LEU A 246 19.99 -2.19 4.65
CA LEU A 246 20.45 -3.49 4.11
C LEU A 246 21.44 -4.20 5.05
N LYS A 247 22.37 -3.44 5.65
CA LYS A 247 23.34 -3.96 6.64
C LYS A 247 22.70 -4.36 7.98
N ARG A 248 21.54 -3.79 8.34
CA ARG A 248 20.77 -4.15 9.55
C ARG A 248 19.94 -5.40 9.33
N LEU A 249 19.11 -5.38 8.27
CA LEU A 249 18.20 -6.46 7.87
C LEU A 249 18.94 -7.78 7.65
N ARG A 250 20.08 -7.72 6.95
CA ARG A 250 20.90 -8.90 6.61
C ARG A 250 20.02 -10.01 5.98
N PRO A 251 19.38 -9.83 4.81
CA PRO A 251 18.38 -10.79 4.33
C PRO A 251 18.91 -12.23 4.23
N ILE A 252 18.10 -13.24 4.56
CA ILE A 252 18.56 -14.65 4.70
C ILE A 252 18.68 -15.39 3.35
N GLY A 253 17.93 -14.96 2.34
CA GLY A 253 17.85 -15.54 1.01
C GLY A 253 16.61 -16.43 0.84
N MET A 254 15.72 -16.07 -0.10
CA MET A 254 14.47 -16.79 -0.34
C MET A 254 14.71 -18.21 -0.89
N PRO A 255 14.32 -19.29 -0.17
CA PRO A 255 14.60 -20.66 -0.62
C PRO A 255 13.88 -21.03 -1.93
N GLY A 256 12.66 -20.51 -2.14
CA GLY A 256 11.87 -20.72 -3.36
C GLY A 256 12.52 -20.10 -4.62
N ASN A 257 13.24 -18.99 -4.46
CA ASN A 257 13.99 -18.35 -5.54
C ASN A 257 15.51 -18.41 -5.30
N GLY A 258 16.08 -19.63 -5.25
CA GLY A 258 17.52 -19.85 -5.32
C GLY A 258 18.39 -19.19 -4.23
N GLY A 259 17.78 -18.72 -3.14
CA GLY A 259 18.41 -17.91 -2.10
C GLY A 259 18.63 -16.44 -2.49
N VAL A 260 17.85 -15.86 -3.41
CA VAL A 260 17.92 -14.43 -3.76
C VAL A 260 17.62 -13.58 -2.52
N GLN A 261 18.42 -12.53 -2.32
CA GLN A 261 18.40 -11.64 -1.14
C GLN A 261 18.05 -10.20 -1.50
N ALA A 262 18.08 -9.82 -2.78
CA ALA A 262 17.66 -8.51 -3.26
C ALA A 262 17.13 -8.60 -4.70
N ILE A 263 15.90 -8.12 -4.92
CA ILE A 263 15.26 -8.05 -6.24
C ILE A 263 15.28 -6.59 -6.70
N LEU A 264 15.94 -6.29 -7.81
CA LEU A 264 16.03 -4.94 -8.38
C LEU A 264 14.97 -4.76 -9.46
N VAL A 265 13.94 -3.97 -9.20
CA VAL A 265 12.78 -3.79 -10.07
C VAL A 265 12.87 -2.46 -10.81
N GLY A 266 12.68 -2.46 -12.13
CA GLY A 266 12.64 -1.24 -12.94
C GLY A 266 14.01 -0.66 -13.31
N ALA A 267 14.05 0.66 -13.54
CA ALA A 267 15.14 1.38 -14.20
C ALA A 267 16.38 1.68 -13.31
N LEU A 268 16.83 0.71 -12.51
CA LEU A 268 18.02 0.85 -11.65
C LEU A 268 19.33 0.61 -12.43
N GLY A 269 20.29 1.52 -12.34
CA GLY A 269 21.57 1.43 -13.03
C GLY A 269 22.46 0.27 -12.54
N PRO A 270 23.50 -0.12 -13.31
CA PRO A 270 24.40 -1.22 -12.95
C PRO A 270 25.18 -1.00 -11.65
N GLN A 271 25.27 0.24 -11.14
CA GLN A 271 25.97 0.56 -9.90
C GLN A 271 25.20 0.10 -8.66
N VAL A 272 23.87 0.16 -8.67
CA VAL A 272 22.98 -0.31 -7.59
C VAL A 272 23.24 -1.80 -7.31
N GLN A 273 23.26 -2.60 -8.38
CA GLN A 273 23.57 -4.03 -8.33
C GLN A 273 24.97 -4.28 -7.75
N ARG A 274 26.02 -3.61 -8.26
CA ARG A 274 27.38 -3.75 -7.72
C ARG A 274 27.50 -3.37 -6.24
N GLN A 275 26.70 -2.43 -5.75
CA GLN A 275 26.68 -2.07 -4.32
C GLN A 275 26.01 -3.16 -3.47
N ALA A 276 24.91 -3.75 -3.93
CA ALA A 276 24.25 -4.87 -3.26
C ALA A 276 25.13 -6.15 -3.27
N GLU A 277 25.72 -6.51 -4.40
CA GLU A 277 26.68 -7.62 -4.52
C GLU A 277 27.90 -7.42 -3.61
N LYS A 278 28.38 -6.17 -3.46
CA LYS A 278 29.48 -5.82 -2.55
C LYS A 278 29.12 -5.93 -1.06
N LEU A 279 27.83 -5.94 -0.70
CA LEU A 279 27.37 -6.31 0.64
C LEU A 279 27.30 -7.84 0.85
N GLY A 280 27.55 -8.64 -0.19
CA GLY A 280 27.44 -10.10 -0.16
C GLY A 280 26.02 -10.61 -0.45
N LEU A 281 25.12 -9.77 -0.97
CA LEU A 281 23.75 -10.15 -1.32
C LEU A 281 23.71 -10.86 -2.69
N ARG A 282 22.98 -11.97 -2.78
CA ARG A 282 22.56 -12.55 -4.06
C ARG A 282 21.48 -11.67 -4.69
N VAL A 283 21.79 -11.09 -5.84
CA VAL A 283 20.94 -10.12 -6.54
C VAL A 283 20.23 -10.77 -7.74
N GLU A 284 18.95 -10.47 -7.89
CA GLU A 284 18.19 -10.65 -9.15
C GLU A 284 17.64 -9.30 -9.63
N ARG A 285 17.21 -9.23 -10.90
CA ARG A 285 16.83 -7.98 -11.58
C ARG A 285 15.65 -8.19 -12.53
N ILE A 286 14.54 -7.52 -12.26
CA ILE A 286 13.36 -7.41 -13.13
C ILE A 286 13.46 -6.08 -13.88
N ALA A 287 14.19 -6.10 -15.00
CA ALA A 287 14.39 -4.92 -15.85
C ALA A 287 13.41 -4.93 -17.05
N ALA A 288 12.97 -3.74 -17.45
CA ALA A 288 12.00 -3.55 -18.52
C ALA A 288 12.24 -2.22 -19.27
N ARG A 289 11.61 -2.07 -20.44
CA ARG A 289 11.75 -0.90 -21.32
C ARG A 289 10.71 0.21 -21.07
N GLY A 290 9.73 -0.03 -20.20
CA GLY A 290 8.64 0.90 -19.87
C GLY A 290 7.59 0.25 -18.97
N ALA A 291 6.58 1.01 -18.55
CA ALA A 291 5.58 0.61 -17.55
C ALA A 291 4.90 -0.74 -17.81
N ALA A 292 4.29 -0.93 -18.98
CA ALA A 292 3.60 -2.18 -19.33
C ALA A 292 4.56 -3.38 -19.49
N ASP A 293 5.78 -3.13 -19.97
CA ASP A 293 6.84 -4.14 -20.05
C ASP A 293 7.33 -4.57 -18.66
N LEU A 294 7.30 -3.66 -17.67
CA LEU A 294 7.63 -3.94 -16.27
C LEU A 294 6.51 -4.73 -15.59
N ALA A 295 5.25 -4.34 -15.79
CA ALA A 295 4.09 -5.07 -15.28
C ALA A 295 4.05 -6.51 -15.81
N ARG A 296 4.24 -6.70 -17.13
CA ARG A 296 4.38 -8.02 -17.77
C ARG A 296 5.58 -8.82 -17.21
N ALA A 297 6.69 -8.16 -16.89
CA ALA A 297 7.87 -8.81 -16.34
C ALA A 297 7.69 -9.25 -14.87
N VAL A 298 6.92 -8.50 -14.08
CA VAL A 298 6.54 -8.87 -12.70
C VAL A 298 5.54 -10.03 -12.71
N ASP A 299 4.46 -9.95 -13.49
CA ASP A 299 3.48 -11.03 -13.69
C ASP A 299 4.16 -12.36 -14.11
N ALA A 300 5.08 -12.30 -15.06
CA ALA A 300 5.85 -13.47 -15.49
C ALA A 300 6.86 -14.00 -14.45
N TYR A 301 7.36 -13.14 -13.55
CA TYR A 301 8.30 -13.51 -12.47
C TYR A 301 7.56 -14.15 -11.28
N GLU A 302 6.37 -13.67 -10.95
CA GLU A 302 5.49 -14.29 -9.94
C GLU A 302 4.96 -15.64 -10.46
N ALA A 303 4.47 -15.69 -11.71
CA ALA A 303 4.02 -16.93 -12.34
C ALA A 303 5.13 -17.99 -12.47
N ALA A 304 6.40 -17.58 -12.57
CA ALA A 304 7.55 -18.49 -12.57
C ALA A 304 7.85 -19.10 -11.18
N GLN A 305 7.45 -18.44 -10.09
CA GLN A 305 7.61 -18.92 -8.72
C GLN A 305 6.41 -19.74 -8.23
N SER A 306 5.19 -19.32 -8.57
CA SER A 306 3.95 -20.07 -8.27
C SER A 306 3.77 -21.31 -9.16
N GLY A 307 4.27 -21.27 -10.39
CA GLY A 307 4.08 -22.29 -11.42
C GLY A 307 2.85 -22.08 -12.31
N GLU A 308 2.02 -21.05 -12.07
CA GLU A 308 0.87 -20.71 -12.91
C GLU A 308 0.58 -19.20 -12.95
N TYR A 309 -0.08 -18.73 -14.02
CA TYR A 309 -0.57 -17.35 -14.13
C TYR A 309 -1.94 -17.23 -13.44
N PRO A 310 -2.08 -16.43 -12.37
CA PRO A 310 -3.33 -16.32 -11.62
C PRO A 310 -4.47 -15.76 -12.48
N ALA A 311 -5.68 -16.30 -12.30
CA ALA A 311 -6.83 -15.97 -13.13
C ALA A 311 -7.37 -14.55 -12.88
N ASP A 312 -7.35 -14.09 -11.63
CA ASP A 312 -7.61 -12.68 -11.30
C ASP A 312 -6.42 -11.81 -11.70
N VAL A 313 -6.73 -10.63 -12.26
CA VAL A 313 -5.74 -9.65 -12.72
C VAL A 313 -6.27 -8.26 -12.44
N LEU A 314 -5.47 -7.42 -11.79
CA LEU A 314 -5.78 -6.00 -11.66
C LEU A 314 -5.30 -5.27 -12.91
N VAL A 315 -6.10 -4.37 -13.46
CA VAL A 315 -5.71 -3.52 -14.59
C VAL A 315 -5.91 -2.06 -14.22
N GLY A 316 -4.81 -1.33 -14.05
CA GLY A 316 -4.80 0.13 -13.82
C GLY A 316 -4.27 0.90 -15.03
N SER A 317 -4.34 2.23 -14.99
CA SER A 317 -3.61 3.06 -15.96
C SER A 317 -2.22 3.45 -15.45
N ALA A 318 -1.26 3.53 -16.37
CA ALA A 318 0.08 4.08 -16.16
C ALA A 318 0.16 5.61 -16.36
N ASP A 319 -0.93 6.26 -16.81
CA ASP A 319 -0.97 7.71 -17.02
C ASP A 319 -0.88 8.46 -15.66
N GLU A 320 -0.09 9.54 -15.57
CA GLU A 320 0.14 10.23 -14.28
C GLU A 320 -1.15 10.81 -13.66
N GLU A 321 -2.12 11.23 -14.49
CA GLU A 321 -3.44 11.66 -14.02
C GLU A 321 -4.26 10.52 -13.36
N ALA A 322 -3.92 9.26 -13.67
CA ALA A 322 -4.52 8.08 -13.09
C ALA A 322 -3.77 7.57 -11.84
N ARG A 323 -2.61 8.13 -11.49
CA ARG A 323 -1.75 7.65 -10.38
C ARG A 323 -2.49 7.45 -9.07
N LEU A 324 -3.32 8.41 -8.67
CA LEU A 324 -4.12 8.31 -7.44
C LEU A 324 -5.25 7.28 -7.54
N TYR A 325 -5.67 6.89 -8.75
CA TYR A 325 -6.68 5.86 -8.98
C TYR A 325 -6.07 4.45 -9.05
N THR A 326 -4.91 4.31 -9.69
CA THR A 326 -4.18 3.03 -9.82
C THR A 326 -3.45 2.63 -8.53
N ALA A 327 -2.76 3.55 -7.85
CA ALA A 327 -1.87 3.20 -6.73
C ALA A 327 -2.53 2.48 -5.53
N PRO A 328 -3.82 2.68 -5.17
CA PRO A 328 -4.53 1.83 -4.20
C PRO A 328 -4.49 0.33 -4.47
N ALA A 329 -4.25 -0.09 -5.72
CA ALA A 329 -4.01 -1.49 -6.11
C ALA A 329 -2.88 -2.15 -5.30
N VAL A 330 -1.93 -1.36 -4.79
CA VAL A 330 -0.84 -1.83 -3.91
C VAL A 330 -1.35 -2.70 -2.76
N SER A 331 -2.55 -2.39 -2.26
CA SER A 331 -3.19 -3.08 -1.13
C SER A 331 -3.52 -4.55 -1.38
N ARG A 332 -3.67 -4.95 -2.65
CA ARG A 332 -4.02 -6.30 -3.05
C ARG A 332 -2.81 -7.07 -3.57
N ILE A 333 -1.98 -6.43 -4.39
CA ILE A 333 -0.82 -7.07 -4.99
C ILE A 333 0.26 -7.36 -3.94
N ALA A 334 0.32 -6.58 -2.85
CA ALA A 334 1.21 -6.81 -1.70
C ALA A 334 0.67 -7.81 -0.66
N SER A 335 -0.49 -8.42 -0.93
CA SER A 335 -1.20 -9.33 -0.01
C SER A 335 -1.74 -10.59 -0.72
N SER A 336 -1.40 -10.76 -2.00
CA SER A 336 -1.76 -11.91 -2.83
C SER A 336 -1.06 -11.82 -4.18
N ALA A 337 -0.85 -12.98 -4.82
CA ALA A 337 -0.37 -13.09 -6.19
C ALA A 337 -1.37 -12.60 -7.27
N GLU A 338 -2.21 -11.60 -7.00
CA GLU A 338 -2.98 -10.90 -8.05
C GLU A 338 -2.07 -9.84 -8.70
N PRO A 339 -1.65 -9.99 -9.97
CA PRO A 339 -0.73 -9.06 -10.58
C PRO A 339 -1.44 -7.80 -11.07
N LEU A 340 -0.76 -6.66 -11.00
CA LEU A 340 -1.18 -5.40 -11.60
C LEU A 340 -0.60 -5.25 -13.00
N LEU A 341 -1.45 -5.35 -14.02
CA LEU A 341 -1.13 -4.96 -15.39
C LEU A 341 -1.54 -3.52 -15.67
N LEU A 342 -0.90 -2.91 -16.67
CA LEU A 342 -1.04 -1.48 -16.95
C LEU A 342 -1.52 -1.22 -18.38
N VAL A 343 -2.55 -0.39 -18.51
CA VAL A 343 -3.02 0.18 -19.78
C VAL A 343 -2.81 1.70 -19.78
N GLY A 344 -3.30 2.39 -20.81
CA GLY A 344 -3.41 3.85 -20.80
C GLY A 344 -4.65 4.29 -21.58
N ARG A 345 -4.94 5.59 -21.61
CA ARG A 345 -6.10 6.15 -22.33
C ARG A 345 -6.08 5.92 -23.85
N ALA A 346 -4.92 5.55 -24.41
CA ALA A 346 -4.75 5.18 -25.81
C ALA A 346 -5.06 3.70 -26.13
N GLY A 347 -5.48 2.90 -25.14
CA GLY A 347 -5.80 1.47 -25.29
C GLY A 347 -4.81 0.55 -24.58
N ILE A 348 -4.80 -0.73 -24.98
CA ILE A 348 -3.99 -1.79 -24.37
C ILE A 348 -2.58 -1.85 -25.00
N PRO A 349 -1.49 -1.70 -24.23
CA PRO A 349 -0.13 -1.94 -24.71
C PRO A 349 0.11 -3.39 -25.12
N LEU A 350 0.98 -3.62 -26.11
CA LEU A 350 1.30 -4.97 -26.60
C LEU A 350 1.79 -5.89 -25.47
N GLU A 351 2.61 -5.37 -24.57
CA GLU A 351 3.12 -6.11 -23.42
C GLU A 351 2.01 -6.56 -22.45
N THR A 352 0.96 -5.74 -22.29
CA THR A 352 -0.21 -6.08 -21.45
C THR A 352 -1.13 -7.09 -22.14
N ALA A 353 -1.33 -6.98 -23.46
CA ALA A 353 -2.00 -8.03 -24.24
C ALA A 353 -1.28 -9.38 -24.08
N GLN A 354 0.05 -9.41 -24.20
CA GLN A 354 0.87 -10.62 -24.06
C GLN A 354 0.80 -11.24 -22.65
N ALA A 355 0.67 -10.44 -21.59
CA ALA A 355 0.44 -10.92 -20.23
C ALA A 355 -0.96 -11.53 -20.04
N LEU A 356 -2.00 -10.89 -20.59
CA LEU A 356 -3.37 -11.39 -20.54
C LEU A 356 -3.56 -12.68 -21.36
N GLU A 357 -2.85 -12.81 -22.50
CA GLU A 357 -2.86 -14.01 -23.35
C GLU A 357 -2.39 -15.28 -22.60
N GLN A 358 -1.51 -15.17 -21.59
CA GLN A 358 -1.06 -16.32 -20.79
C GLN A 358 -2.21 -17.04 -20.07
N ARG A 359 -3.32 -16.33 -19.81
CA ARG A 359 -4.53 -16.88 -19.17
C ARG A 359 -5.50 -17.53 -20.15
N GLY A 360 -5.18 -17.58 -21.44
CA GLY A 360 -5.91 -18.34 -22.46
C GLY A 360 -7.39 -17.98 -22.59
N GLY A 361 -7.73 -16.69 -22.47
CA GLY A 361 -9.11 -16.19 -22.53
C GLY A 361 -9.92 -16.35 -21.24
N LYS A 362 -9.28 -16.69 -20.11
CA LYS A 362 -9.94 -16.94 -18.81
C LYS A 362 -9.65 -15.87 -17.75
N ALA A 363 -9.11 -14.71 -18.14
CA ALA A 363 -8.78 -13.67 -17.18
C ALA A 363 -10.05 -13.12 -16.49
N ARG A 364 -9.95 -12.82 -15.20
CA ARG A 364 -10.92 -12.03 -14.43
C ARG A 364 -10.26 -10.68 -14.18
N ILE A 365 -10.56 -9.74 -15.07
CA ILE A 365 -9.90 -8.45 -15.20
C ILE A 365 -10.66 -7.43 -14.33
N HIS A 366 -9.99 -6.94 -13.31
CA HIS A 366 -10.52 -5.92 -12.40
C HIS A 366 -9.95 -4.56 -12.80
N LEU A 367 -10.73 -3.77 -13.54
CA LEU A 367 -10.32 -2.50 -14.13
C LEU A 367 -10.43 -1.36 -13.10
N ILE A 368 -9.30 -0.88 -12.60
CA ILE A 368 -9.19 0.08 -11.49
C ILE A 368 -9.14 1.51 -12.03
N ALA A 369 -10.30 2.03 -12.43
CA ALA A 369 -10.49 3.44 -12.81
C ALA A 369 -11.98 3.76 -13.06
N PRO A 370 -12.43 5.01 -12.81
CA PRO A 370 -13.66 5.53 -13.41
C PRO A 370 -13.51 5.74 -14.93
N GLU A 371 -14.65 5.86 -15.61
CA GLU A 371 -14.70 6.07 -17.07
C GLU A 371 -14.08 7.40 -17.52
N SER A 372 -14.01 8.38 -16.62
CA SER A 372 -13.30 9.65 -16.81
C SER A 372 -11.78 9.50 -16.94
N ILE A 373 -11.22 8.44 -16.36
CA ILE A 373 -9.78 8.12 -16.35
C ILE A 373 -9.45 7.03 -17.37
N LEU A 374 -10.22 5.94 -17.45
CA LEU A 374 -10.10 4.93 -18.51
C LEU A 374 -11.46 4.73 -19.21
N PRO A 375 -11.62 5.17 -20.47
CA PRO A 375 -12.89 5.11 -21.21
C PRO A 375 -13.52 3.71 -21.29
N PRO A 376 -14.83 3.61 -21.61
CA PRO A 376 -15.51 2.33 -21.86
C PRO A 376 -14.81 1.47 -22.91
N ASP A 377 -14.33 2.08 -24.00
CA ASP A 377 -13.61 1.45 -25.12
C ASP A 377 -12.47 0.53 -24.63
N VAL A 378 -11.71 0.96 -23.61
CA VAL A 378 -10.59 0.17 -23.04
C VAL A 378 -11.11 -1.08 -22.31
N ALA A 379 -12.29 -1.02 -21.70
CA ALA A 379 -12.95 -2.19 -21.10
C ALA A 379 -13.52 -3.14 -22.16
N GLU A 380 -14.00 -2.61 -23.30
CA GLU A 380 -14.46 -3.42 -24.43
C GLU A 380 -13.29 -4.17 -25.10
N ASP A 381 -12.16 -3.51 -25.33
CA ASP A 381 -10.92 -4.14 -25.82
C ASP A 381 -10.41 -5.22 -24.83
N LEU A 382 -10.46 -4.96 -23.51
CA LEU A 382 -10.02 -5.91 -22.49
C LEU A 382 -10.90 -7.18 -22.44
N ALA A 383 -12.17 -7.09 -22.83
CA ALA A 383 -13.12 -8.21 -22.83
C ALA A 383 -12.76 -9.31 -23.85
N VAL A 384 -11.82 -9.06 -24.77
CA VAL A 384 -11.25 -10.08 -25.67
C VAL A 384 -10.45 -11.13 -24.89
N TYR A 385 -9.88 -10.77 -23.73
CA TYR A 385 -9.00 -11.63 -22.93
C TYR A 385 -9.69 -12.33 -21.75
N GLY A 386 -10.93 -11.93 -21.42
CA GLY A 386 -11.69 -12.51 -20.31
C GLY A 386 -12.85 -11.65 -19.81
N GLN A 387 -13.32 -11.90 -18.59
CA GLN A 387 -14.39 -11.13 -17.96
C GLN A 387 -13.82 -9.85 -17.35
N VAL A 388 -14.34 -8.69 -17.77
CA VAL A 388 -13.99 -7.39 -17.19
C VAL A 388 -15.01 -6.95 -16.15
N THR A 389 -14.53 -6.54 -14.97
CA THR A 389 -15.30 -5.90 -13.89
C THR A 389 -14.63 -4.58 -13.54
N ARG A 390 -15.35 -3.46 -13.49
CA ARG A 390 -14.75 -2.15 -13.18
C ARG A 390 -14.85 -1.83 -11.69
N ILE A 391 -13.71 -1.54 -11.05
CA ILE A 391 -13.64 -0.98 -9.70
C ILE A 391 -13.51 0.54 -9.86
N SER A 392 -14.54 1.28 -9.43
CA SER A 392 -14.66 2.72 -9.67
C SER A 392 -15.10 3.47 -8.41
N GLY A 393 -14.43 4.58 -8.12
CA GLY A 393 -14.93 5.68 -7.30
C GLY A 393 -15.23 6.92 -8.14
N GLU A 394 -15.95 7.89 -7.59
CA GLU A 394 -16.27 9.16 -8.26
C GLU A 394 -15.06 10.12 -8.29
N ASP A 395 -14.22 10.06 -7.26
CA ASP A 395 -12.91 10.70 -7.15
C ASP A 395 -11.85 9.69 -6.65
N HIS A 396 -10.60 10.13 -6.42
CA HIS A 396 -9.55 9.24 -5.95
C HIS A 396 -9.74 8.75 -4.50
N PHE A 397 -10.39 9.54 -3.62
CA PHE A 397 -10.69 9.09 -2.26
C PHE A 397 -11.69 7.94 -2.29
N ALA A 398 -12.80 8.11 -3.03
CA ALA A 398 -13.78 7.08 -3.30
C ALA A 398 -13.18 5.87 -4.03
N GLN A 399 -12.21 6.07 -4.94
CA GLN A 399 -11.50 4.97 -5.61
C GLN A 399 -10.68 4.14 -4.60
N SER A 400 -10.00 4.78 -3.64
CA SER A 400 -9.27 4.05 -2.60
C SER A 400 -10.20 3.25 -1.69
N VAL A 401 -11.37 3.80 -1.34
CA VAL A 401 -12.44 3.08 -0.61
C VAL A 401 -13.02 1.91 -1.44
N ALA A 402 -13.21 2.09 -2.76
CA ALA A 402 -13.68 1.04 -3.66
C ALA A 402 -12.65 -0.11 -3.77
N MET A 403 -11.36 0.22 -3.83
CA MET A 403 -10.29 -0.77 -3.85
C MET A 403 -10.17 -1.51 -2.50
N ALA A 404 -10.27 -0.80 -1.38
CA ALA A 404 -10.23 -1.41 -0.06
C ALA A 404 -11.41 -2.38 0.16
N ARG A 405 -12.62 -2.02 -0.30
CA ARG A 405 -13.78 -2.94 -0.33
C ARG A 405 -13.57 -4.15 -1.24
N TYR A 406 -12.89 -4.01 -2.37
CA TYR A 406 -12.51 -5.15 -3.22
C TYR A 406 -11.56 -6.11 -2.49
N VAL A 407 -10.54 -5.59 -1.79
CA VAL A 407 -9.63 -6.42 -0.98
C VAL A 407 -10.41 -7.27 0.02
N GLU A 408 -11.32 -6.66 0.78
CA GLU A 408 -12.16 -7.38 1.76
C GLU A 408 -13.05 -8.46 1.13
N MET A 409 -13.62 -8.18 -0.05
CA MET A 409 -14.43 -9.16 -0.80
C MET A 409 -13.59 -10.32 -1.32
N ALA A 410 -12.32 -10.08 -1.69
CA ALA A 410 -11.38 -11.11 -2.08
C ALA A 410 -10.87 -11.93 -0.89
N GLU A 411 -10.55 -11.29 0.24
CA GLU A 411 -10.13 -11.92 1.51
C GLU A 411 -11.24 -12.80 2.13
N THR A 412 -12.50 -12.36 2.06
CA THR A 412 -13.64 -13.11 2.64
C THR A 412 -14.23 -14.15 1.69
N GLY A 413 -14.13 -13.96 0.38
CA GLY A 413 -14.60 -14.90 -0.64
C GLY A 413 -16.12 -15.10 -0.68
N ALA A 414 -16.59 -15.92 -1.61
CA ALA A 414 -18.01 -16.17 -1.85
C ALA A 414 -18.66 -17.06 -0.77
N GLY A 415 -18.86 -16.51 0.43
CA GLY A 415 -19.54 -17.15 1.57
C GLY A 415 -18.67 -17.40 2.81
N GLY A 416 -17.47 -16.81 2.91
CA GLY A 416 -16.61 -16.97 4.08
C GLY A 416 -17.14 -16.27 5.34
N SER A 417 -16.86 -16.85 6.51
CA SER A 417 -17.45 -16.44 7.80
C SER A 417 -16.76 -15.25 8.46
N GLY A 418 -16.51 -14.16 7.72
CA GLY A 418 -16.06 -12.86 8.24
C GLY A 418 -14.71 -12.84 8.98
N ALA A 419 -13.89 -13.88 8.88
CA ALA A 419 -12.62 -13.98 9.61
C ALA A 419 -11.51 -13.12 8.96
N GLY A 420 -11.45 -13.09 7.63
CA GLY A 420 -10.59 -12.20 6.82
C GLY A 420 -11.18 -10.81 6.63
N ILE A 421 -11.70 -10.21 7.71
CA ILE A 421 -12.16 -8.81 7.70
C ILE A 421 -10.95 -7.93 8.01
N SER A 422 -10.52 -7.13 7.01
CA SER A 422 -9.45 -6.12 7.15
C SER A 422 -9.53 -5.41 8.51
N ARG A 423 -8.45 -5.60 9.30
CA ARG A 423 -8.39 -5.30 10.75
C ARG A 423 -7.94 -3.87 11.04
N SER A 424 -7.42 -3.22 10.00
CA SER A 424 -6.73 -1.93 10.05
C SER A 424 -7.04 -1.14 8.77
N VAL A 425 -6.60 0.12 8.69
CA VAL A 425 -6.52 0.89 7.44
C VAL A 425 -5.19 1.64 7.38
N SER A 426 -4.69 1.94 6.17
CA SER A 426 -3.46 2.72 5.97
C SER A 426 -3.79 4.06 5.33
N LEU A 427 -3.60 5.16 6.07
CA LEU A 427 -3.94 6.50 5.65
C LEU A 427 -2.72 7.24 5.11
N VAL A 428 -2.81 7.73 3.88
CA VAL A 428 -1.73 8.49 3.22
C VAL A 428 -2.30 9.77 2.62
N SER A 429 -1.58 10.89 2.72
CA SER A 429 -2.01 12.13 2.08
C SER A 429 -2.01 11.98 0.56
N SER A 430 -3.09 12.37 -0.12
CA SER A 430 -3.11 12.44 -1.59
C SER A 430 -2.13 13.50 -2.14
N GLU A 431 -1.64 14.41 -1.30
CA GLU A 431 -0.54 15.34 -1.61
C GLU A 431 0.86 14.68 -1.52
N SER A 432 0.95 13.44 -1.02
CA SER A 432 2.21 12.70 -0.84
C SER A 432 2.17 11.28 -1.44
N PRO A 433 1.80 11.10 -2.72
CA PRO A 433 1.59 9.79 -3.35
C PRO A 433 2.88 9.00 -3.63
N SER A 434 4.05 9.52 -3.25
CA SER A 434 5.31 8.78 -3.19
C SER A 434 5.44 7.90 -1.94
N LEU A 435 4.60 8.11 -0.91
CA LEU A 435 4.57 7.30 0.32
C LEU A 435 3.64 6.09 0.22
N ALA A 436 2.70 6.07 -0.74
CA ALA A 436 1.72 4.99 -0.90
C ALA A 436 2.28 3.56 -1.05
N PRO A 437 3.43 3.32 -1.71
CA PRO A 437 4.03 1.98 -1.75
C PRO A 437 4.35 1.38 -0.38
N VAL A 438 4.56 2.22 0.65
CA VAL A 438 4.77 1.78 2.03
C VAL A 438 3.51 1.14 2.64
N ALA A 439 2.31 1.50 2.17
CA ALA A 439 1.06 0.87 2.58
C ALA A 439 0.91 -0.58 2.05
N GLY A 440 1.68 -0.98 1.04
CA GLY A 440 1.75 -2.37 0.60
C GLY A 440 2.19 -3.29 1.74
N LEU A 441 3.25 -2.91 2.47
CA LEU A 441 3.72 -3.64 3.65
C LEU A 441 2.62 -3.81 4.71
N LEU A 442 1.86 -2.75 4.95
CA LEU A 442 0.78 -2.74 5.92
C LEU A 442 -0.46 -3.51 5.43
N SER A 443 -0.51 -3.87 4.14
CA SER A 443 -1.60 -4.64 3.54
C SER A 443 -1.37 -6.15 3.57
N ARG A 444 -0.15 -6.63 3.90
CA ARG A 444 0.14 -8.06 4.13
C ARG A 444 -0.85 -8.69 5.13
N ALA A 445 -1.07 -10.00 4.99
CA ALA A 445 -2.14 -10.73 5.67
C ALA A 445 -2.06 -10.74 7.22
N ASP A 446 -0.93 -10.36 7.82
CA ASP A 446 -0.76 -10.18 9.25
C ASP A 446 -1.26 -8.81 9.76
N MET A 447 -1.28 -7.78 8.90
CA MET A 447 -1.67 -6.41 9.23
C MET A 447 -3.04 -6.01 8.64
N SER A 448 -3.37 -6.51 7.44
CA SER A 448 -4.56 -6.22 6.60
C SER A 448 -5.05 -4.77 6.73
N ALA A 449 -4.22 -3.82 6.28
CA ALA A 449 -4.46 -2.38 6.32
C ALA A 449 -4.39 -1.73 4.91
N PRO A 450 -5.45 -1.79 4.09
CA PRO A 450 -5.44 -1.27 2.73
C PRO A 450 -5.22 0.25 2.67
N LEU A 451 -4.63 0.71 1.56
CA LEU A 451 -4.39 2.13 1.27
C LEU A 451 -5.71 2.89 1.10
N LEU A 452 -5.92 3.89 1.95
CA LEU A 452 -6.89 4.95 1.76
C LEU A 452 -6.16 6.28 1.59
N TRP A 453 -6.59 7.07 0.61
CA TRP A 453 -6.17 8.46 0.51
C TRP A 453 -6.91 9.30 1.55
N THR A 454 -6.26 10.34 2.07
CA THR A 454 -6.87 11.36 2.92
C THR A 454 -6.27 12.73 2.59
N GLU A 455 -6.90 13.80 3.09
CA GLU A 455 -6.30 15.13 3.15
C GLU A 455 -5.51 15.32 4.46
N LYS A 456 -4.79 16.44 4.53
CA LYS A 456 -3.89 16.80 5.64
C LYS A 456 -4.59 17.04 6.98
N GLU A 457 -5.71 17.77 7.00
CA GLU A 457 -6.27 18.36 8.23
C GLU A 457 -7.57 17.71 8.73
N VAL A 458 -8.35 17.13 7.81
CA VAL A 458 -9.65 16.49 8.03
C VAL A 458 -9.77 15.36 7.03
N MET A 459 -10.40 14.25 7.39
CA MET A 459 -10.59 13.14 6.46
C MET A 459 -11.81 13.34 5.55
N PRO A 460 -11.71 13.02 4.24
CA PRO A 460 -12.86 13.06 3.34
C PRO A 460 -14.01 12.18 3.85
N GLU A 461 -15.25 12.65 3.72
CA GLU A 461 -16.41 11.93 4.29
C GLU A 461 -16.61 10.53 3.68
N ALA A 462 -16.17 10.27 2.44
CA ALA A 462 -16.15 8.92 1.86
C ALA A 462 -15.25 7.94 2.66
N VAL A 463 -14.10 8.43 3.13
CA VAL A 463 -13.11 7.70 3.93
C VAL A 463 -13.64 7.50 5.35
N LEU A 464 -14.20 8.55 5.95
CA LEU A 464 -14.82 8.48 7.28
C LEU A 464 -16.04 7.55 7.29
N ALA A 465 -16.91 7.61 6.28
CA ALA A 465 -18.07 6.74 6.16
C ALA A 465 -17.67 5.26 6.01
N TYR A 466 -16.58 4.98 5.28
CA TYR A 466 -16.00 3.64 5.20
C TYR A 466 -15.46 3.16 6.55
N VAL A 467 -14.58 3.94 7.21
CA VAL A 467 -14.05 3.60 8.55
C VAL A 467 -15.19 3.40 9.57
N ARG A 468 -16.26 4.21 9.50
CA ARG A 468 -17.47 4.03 10.32
C ARG A 468 -18.25 2.75 9.97
N SER A 469 -18.35 2.36 8.69
CA SER A 469 -19.08 1.14 8.31
C SER A 469 -18.38 -0.11 8.85
N ARG A 470 -17.05 -0.20 8.73
CA ARG A 470 -16.19 -1.26 9.32
C ARG A 470 -16.45 -1.48 10.81
N LEU A 471 -16.61 -0.39 11.55
CA LEU A 471 -16.88 -0.38 12.99
C LEU A 471 -18.31 -0.84 13.36
N THR A 472 -19.25 -0.86 12.40
CA THR A 472 -20.65 -1.28 12.60
C THR A 472 -20.98 -2.66 12.03
N GLU A 473 -20.29 -3.07 10.97
CA GLU A 473 -20.49 -4.36 10.29
C GLU A 473 -19.94 -5.54 11.10
N SER A 474 -18.88 -5.30 11.88
CA SER A 474 -18.16 -6.35 12.61
C SER A 474 -18.67 -6.53 14.04
N SER A 475 -19.60 -7.46 14.24
CA SER A 475 -20.07 -7.88 15.57
C SER A 475 -18.99 -8.54 16.44
N SER A 476 -17.88 -8.97 15.83
CA SER A 476 -16.63 -9.29 16.52
C SER A 476 -15.65 -8.11 16.46
N ALA A 477 -15.25 -7.61 17.63
CA ALA A 477 -13.95 -7.11 18.09
C ALA A 477 -12.74 -6.76 17.15
N SER A 478 -12.82 -6.80 15.82
CA SER A 478 -11.68 -7.05 14.92
C SER A 478 -11.01 -5.82 14.30
N PHE A 479 -11.77 -4.82 13.82
CA PHE A 479 -11.22 -3.59 13.27
C PHE A 479 -10.93 -2.57 14.39
N ARG A 480 -9.66 -2.16 14.57
CA ARG A 480 -9.24 -1.30 15.71
C ARG A 480 -8.06 -0.36 15.46
N HIS A 481 -7.44 -0.35 14.29
CA HIS A 481 -6.22 0.43 14.07
C HIS A 481 -6.25 1.24 12.77
N ALA A 482 -5.70 2.45 12.80
CA ALA A 482 -5.34 3.21 11.60
C ALA A 482 -3.85 3.52 11.61
N TRP A 483 -3.15 3.03 10.59
CA TRP A 483 -1.79 3.47 10.30
C TRP A 483 -1.82 4.80 9.56
N LEU A 484 -0.86 5.68 9.82
CA LEU A 484 -0.66 6.91 9.06
C LEU A 484 0.74 6.91 8.45
N ILE A 485 0.87 7.24 7.17
CA ILE A 485 2.17 7.34 6.49
C ILE A 485 2.36 8.79 6.02
N GLY A 486 3.29 9.48 6.65
CA GLY A 486 3.54 10.90 6.42
C GLY A 486 3.90 11.64 7.70
N GLU A 487 4.75 12.65 7.57
CA GLU A 487 5.08 13.56 8.67
C GLU A 487 3.90 14.48 9.06
N LEU A 488 4.04 15.18 10.20
CA LEU A 488 3.09 16.20 10.67
C LEU A 488 2.82 17.32 9.64
N GLY A 489 3.76 17.59 8.73
CA GLY A 489 3.59 18.57 7.64
C GLY A 489 2.65 18.12 6.52
N SER A 490 2.50 16.80 6.31
CA SER A 490 1.65 16.20 5.25
C SER A 490 0.33 15.62 5.76
N LEU A 491 0.28 15.20 7.02
CA LEU A 491 -0.90 14.73 7.74
C LEU A 491 -0.85 15.30 9.17
N SER A 492 -1.75 16.17 9.57
CA SER A 492 -1.63 16.86 10.87
C SER A 492 -2.02 15.97 12.05
N MET A 493 -1.68 16.41 13.28
CA MET A 493 -2.17 15.74 14.50
C MET A 493 -3.70 15.83 14.65
N ARG A 494 -4.36 16.79 13.98
CA ARG A 494 -5.82 16.92 13.97
C ARG A 494 -6.45 15.74 13.22
N ALA A 495 -5.98 15.43 12.01
CA ALA A 495 -6.43 14.27 11.26
C ALA A 495 -6.16 12.97 12.04
N GLN A 496 -4.98 12.81 12.65
CA GLN A 496 -4.68 11.62 13.46
C GLN A 496 -5.63 11.46 14.66
N GLY A 497 -5.96 12.56 15.36
CA GLY A 497 -6.94 12.56 16.45
C GLY A 497 -8.38 12.32 15.99
N GLU A 498 -8.74 12.71 14.76
CA GLU A 498 -10.07 12.48 14.19
C GLU A 498 -10.35 10.97 14.01
N VAL A 499 -9.44 10.22 13.36
CA VAL A 499 -9.62 8.77 13.19
C VAL A 499 -9.51 8.00 14.51
N ASP A 500 -8.62 8.41 15.42
CA ASP A 500 -8.54 7.85 16.78
C ASP A 500 -9.89 7.97 17.51
N THR A 501 -10.50 9.16 17.44
CA THR A 501 -11.82 9.44 18.00
C THR A 501 -12.92 8.62 17.33
N VAL A 502 -12.91 8.47 16.01
CA VAL A 502 -13.91 7.66 15.28
C VAL A 502 -13.84 6.19 15.67
N ILE A 503 -12.63 5.61 15.76
CA ILE A 503 -12.45 4.21 16.21
C ILE A 503 -12.87 4.06 17.68
N GLN A 504 -12.48 4.98 18.55
CA GLN A 504 -12.83 4.96 19.97
C GLN A 504 -14.34 5.05 20.21
N GLN A 505 -15.05 5.92 19.49
CA GLN A 505 -16.49 6.15 19.70
C GLN A 505 -17.35 4.91 19.40
N ALA A 506 -16.91 4.05 18.47
CA ALA A 506 -17.61 2.79 18.17
C ALA A 506 -17.19 1.64 19.11
N ALA A 507 -15.97 1.66 19.65
CA ALA A 507 -15.50 0.68 20.63
C ALA A 507 -16.29 0.72 21.96
N VAL A 508 -17.05 1.78 22.23
CA VAL A 508 -17.89 1.93 23.44
C VAL A 508 -19.34 2.29 23.07
N PRO A 509 -20.25 1.31 22.93
CA PRO A 509 -21.66 1.54 22.63
C PRO A 509 -22.35 2.45 23.67
N GLY A 510 -22.52 3.72 23.31
CA GLY A 510 -23.17 4.74 24.14
C GLY A 510 -22.40 6.08 24.22
N LEU A 511 -21.10 6.10 23.96
CA LEU A 511 -20.28 7.32 24.11
C LEU A 511 -20.72 8.45 23.17
N GLY A 512 -21.07 8.11 21.91
CA GLY A 512 -21.56 9.07 20.92
C GLY A 512 -22.84 9.83 21.29
N LYS A 513 -23.66 9.32 22.23
CA LYS A 513 -24.85 10.07 22.72
C LYS A 513 -24.46 11.26 23.59
N ARG A 514 -23.48 11.09 24.48
CA ARG A 514 -23.01 12.18 25.37
C ARG A 514 -22.40 13.34 24.59
N ALA A 515 -21.66 13.06 23.52
CA ALA A 515 -21.11 14.11 22.65
C ALA A 515 -22.22 14.94 21.98
N ALA A 516 -23.28 14.30 21.49
CA ALA A 516 -24.42 14.96 20.86
C ALA A 516 -25.29 15.77 21.84
N GLU A 517 -25.38 15.35 23.11
CA GLU A 517 -26.09 16.08 24.16
C GLU A 517 -25.29 17.30 24.64
N VAL A 518 -23.99 17.15 24.92
CA VAL A 518 -23.11 18.26 25.31
C VAL A 518 -23.05 19.33 24.21
N GLY A 519 -22.99 18.93 22.94
CA GLY A 519 -23.03 19.84 21.79
C GLY A 519 -24.34 20.60 21.58
N ARG A 520 -25.41 20.30 22.33
CA ARG A 520 -26.71 20.98 22.26
C ARG A 520 -27.12 21.71 23.55
N GLY A 521 -26.49 21.43 24.68
CA GLY A 521 -26.77 22.10 25.96
C GLY A 521 -26.06 23.45 26.19
N GLY A 522 -25.18 23.87 25.26
CA GLY A 522 -24.19 24.93 25.53
C GLY A 522 -24.49 26.35 25.03
N ILE A 523 -25.70 26.66 24.54
CA ILE A 523 -26.04 28.00 24.00
C ILE A 523 -27.53 28.37 24.24
N ALA A 524 -27.99 28.29 25.50
CA ALA A 524 -29.27 28.87 25.92
C ALA A 524 -29.31 29.13 27.45
N GLU A 525 -28.91 30.33 27.87
CA GLU A 525 -29.31 31.11 29.07
C GLU A 525 -28.15 32.01 29.56
N GLY A 526 -28.45 33.22 30.04
CA GLY A 526 -27.49 34.04 30.80
C GLY A 526 -26.96 35.33 30.15
N PHE A 527 -27.78 36.12 29.45
CA PHE A 527 -27.55 37.57 29.28
C PHE A 527 -28.87 38.34 29.09
N GLU A 528 -29.35 38.95 30.19
CA GLU A 528 -30.08 40.22 30.22
C GLU A 528 -29.22 41.25 30.98
#